data_AF-A0A6G8FAW3-F1
#
_entry.id   AF-A0A6G8FAW3-F1
#
_cell.length_a   1.000
_cell.length_b   1.000
_cell.length_c   1.000
_cell.angle_alpha   90.00
_cell.angle_beta   90.00
_cell.angle_gamma   90.00
#
_symmetry.space_group_name_H-M   'P 1'
#
loop_
_entity.id
_entity.type
_entity.pdbx_description
1 polymer ?
#
loop_
_entity_poly.entity_id
_entity_poly.type
_entity_poly.pdbx_seq_one_letter_code
_entity_poly.pdbx_strand_id
1 'polypeptide(L)'
;MTLAAITMTAPEAASPVQMYRATYSPDDNKLRLYAASRLDPETYKKVHDAGFRWAPRQALFVAPAWTPGREDVLLSLAGEIEDEDSTLAERQEARAERFTGYSGKRASESAQALDEVERLAAMIPPGQPILVGHHSERRARRDAQRIENGMKRAVMLFERAEYWEERARSALLHAKYKERPDVRWRRIKKIEADLRKAEKTIAQSQKYLTMWRAESLDLNMAKLISSHDHISACFPLDTYPRPAEKSQYEGSRSLWSALDDDIITTEQAREIAIRCHERQIQHQQRWVNHYQNRLIYERAMLDESGGVVPGVTQDFVVRSDKCLVRARPSGLPIMLTRENKRATVRVIQYTRGGRRKYLTVSASGTEPEHSMKCVA
;
A
#
# COMPACT_ATOMS: atom_id res chain seq x y z
N MET A 1 57.45 -42.62 -18.46
CA MET A 1 56.22 -42.55 -17.66
C MET A 1 56.49 -41.66 -16.46
N THR A 2 55.80 -40.54 -16.36
CA THR A 2 55.92 -39.56 -15.28
C THR A 2 54.52 -39.15 -14.88
N LEU A 3 54.09 -39.58 -13.69
CA LEU A 3 52.76 -39.27 -13.17
C LEU A 3 52.73 -37.82 -12.67
N ALA A 4 51.89 -36.99 -13.29
CA ALA A 4 51.63 -35.64 -12.83
C ALA A 4 50.80 -35.67 -11.53
N ALA A 5 51.25 -34.97 -10.49
CA ALA A 5 50.52 -34.86 -9.25
C ALA A 5 49.28 -33.97 -9.44
N ILE A 6 48.09 -34.55 -9.26
CA ILE A 6 46.83 -33.81 -9.23
C ILE A 6 46.77 -33.08 -7.88
N THR A 7 47.04 -31.77 -7.89
CA THR A 7 46.78 -30.91 -6.75
C THR A 7 45.28 -30.82 -6.53
N MET A 8 44.78 -31.46 -5.47
CA MET A 8 43.38 -31.28 -5.06
C MET A 8 43.20 -29.86 -4.54
N THR A 9 42.49 -29.04 -5.30
CA THR A 9 42.01 -27.73 -4.84
C THR A 9 41.21 -27.93 -3.56
N ALA A 10 41.55 -27.17 -2.52
CA ALA A 10 40.81 -27.20 -1.25
C ALA A 10 39.33 -26.87 -1.50
N PRO A 11 38.39 -27.44 -0.72
CA PRO A 11 36.99 -27.09 -0.86
C PRO A 11 36.82 -25.59 -0.63
N GLU A 12 36.14 -24.96 -1.58
CA GLU A 12 35.73 -23.56 -1.52
C GLU A 12 35.06 -23.29 -0.17
N ALA A 13 35.52 -22.24 0.53
CA ALA A 13 35.04 -21.95 1.87
C ALA A 13 33.53 -21.76 1.83
N ALA A 14 32.79 -22.59 2.57
CA ALA A 14 31.34 -22.53 2.62
C ALA A 14 30.89 -21.09 2.89
N SER A 15 30.02 -20.56 2.02
CA SER A 15 29.45 -19.22 2.18
C SER A 15 28.99 -19.03 3.62
N PRO A 16 29.25 -17.86 4.25
CA PRO A 16 28.81 -17.62 5.61
C PRO A 16 27.31 -17.86 5.68
N VAL A 17 26.89 -18.74 6.59
CA VAL A 17 25.48 -19.08 6.83
C VAL A 17 24.68 -17.78 6.83
N GLN A 18 23.74 -17.62 5.88
CA GLN A 18 22.97 -16.40 5.71
C GLN A 18 22.26 -16.05 7.03
N MET A 19 22.89 -15.18 7.82
CA MET A 19 22.40 -14.76 9.14
C MET A 19 21.09 -13.98 9.03
N TYR A 20 20.83 -13.50 7.81
CA TYR A 20 19.70 -12.71 7.36
C TYR A 20 19.09 -13.35 6.13
N ARG A 21 17.76 -13.47 6.13
CA ARG A 21 16.96 -13.83 4.96
C ARG A 21 15.98 -12.70 4.68
N ALA A 22 15.94 -12.21 3.45
CA ALA A 22 15.07 -11.12 3.04
C ALA A 22 14.03 -11.61 2.04
N THR A 23 12.77 -11.22 2.22
CA THR A 23 11.68 -11.64 1.33
C THR A 23 10.79 -10.48 0.91
N TYR A 24 10.16 -10.65 -0.25
CA TYR A 24 9.17 -9.74 -0.81
C TYR A 24 7.85 -10.47 -1.08
N SER A 25 6.72 -9.75 -1.00
CA SER A 25 5.40 -10.31 -1.33
C SER A 25 4.60 -9.34 -2.19
N PRO A 26 4.32 -9.66 -3.47
CA PRO A 26 3.54 -8.82 -4.37
C PRO A 26 2.13 -8.45 -3.85
N ASP A 27 1.50 -9.39 -3.14
CA ASP A 27 0.15 -9.29 -2.54
C ASP A 27 -0.08 -8.05 -1.66
N ASP A 28 0.89 -7.77 -0.80
CA ASP A 28 0.85 -6.68 0.17
C ASP A 28 1.92 -5.62 -0.05
N ASN A 29 2.76 -5.81 -1.07
CA ASN A 29 3.91 -4.97 -1.43
C ASN A 29 4.95 -4.84 -0.33
N LYS A 30 5.00 -5.76 0.66
CA LYS A 30 5.90 -5.61 1.81
C LYS A 30 7.20 -6.37 1.64
N LEU A 31 8.22 -5.77 2.23
CA LEU A 31 9.53 -6.36 2.43
C LEU A 31 9.65 -6.86 3.88
N ARG A 32 10.24 -8.04 4.07
CA ARG A 32 10.49 -8.65 5.37
C ARG A 32 11.97 -9.01 5.49
N LEU A 33 12.48 -8.97 6.71
CA LEU A 33 13.82 -9.40 7.08
C LEU A 33 13.70 -10.34 8.28
N TYR A 34 14.08 -11.58 8.06
CA TYR A 34 14.25 -12.61 9.07
C TYR A 34 15.71 -12.60 9.53
N ALA A 35 15.94 -12.70 10.83
CA ALA A 35 17.27 -12.77 11.42
C ALA A 35 17.30 -13.90 12.44
N ALA A 36 18.30 -14.78 12.35
CA ALA A 36 18.44 -15.92 13.27
C ALA A 36 18.77 -15.47 14.71
N SER A 37 19.39 -14.30 14.85
CA SER A 37 19.82 -13.71 16.11
C SER A 37 19.36 -12.26 16.23
N ARG A 38 19.51 -11.67 17.42
CA ARG A 38 19.23 -10.25 17.64
C ARG A 38 20.24 -9.40 16.86
N LEU A 39 19.74 -8.45 16.07
CA LEU A 39 20.57 -7.47 15.36
C LEU A 39 21.48 -6.71 16.34
N ASP A 40 22.71 -6.44 15.93
CA ASP A 40 23.59 -5.48 16.59
C ASP A 40 23.00 -4.06 16.54
N PRO A 41 23.46 -3.12 17.40
CA PRO A 41 22.89 -1.77 17.46
C PRO A 41 22.98 -0.97 16.16
N GLU A 42 24.03 -1.17 15.35
CA GLU A 42 24.21 -0.42 14.09
C GLU A 42 23.29 -0.95 12.99
N THR A 43 23.24 -2.28 12.82
CA THR A 43 22.32 -2.93 11.87
C THR A 43 20.88 -2.68 12.27
N TYR A 44 20.54 -2.75 13.56
CA TYR A 44 19.21 -2.40 14.05
C TYR A 44 18.84 -0.95 13.68
N LYS A 45 19.77 0.01 13.87
CA LYS A 45 19.55 1.41 13.49
C LYS A 45 19.34 1.56 11.98
N LYS A 46 20.21 0.98 11.14
CA LYS A 46 20.07 1.00 9.66
C LYS A 46 18.70 0.47 9.21
N VAL A 47 18.28 -0.68 9.74
CA VAL A 47 16.99 -1.33 9.46
C VAL A 47 15.81 -0.48 9.96
N HIS A 48 15.91 0.08 11.16
CA HIS A 48 14.88 0.94 11.75
C HIS A 48 14.67 2.25 10.96
N ASP A 49 15.76 2.88 10.55
CA ASP A 49 15.78 4.18 9.85
C ASP A 49 15.29 4.03 8.39
N ALA A 50 15.54 2.88 7.76
CA ALA A 50 14.87 2.47 6.51
C ALA A 50 13.35 2.23 6.66
N GLY A 51 12.83 2.26 7.89
CA GLY A 51 11.41 2.18 8.21
C GLY A 51 10.87 0.77 8.44
N PHE A 52 11.75 -0.23 8.66
CA PHE A 52 11.31 -1.55 9.11
C PHE A 52 10.92 -1.50 10.59
N ARG A 53 9.97 -2.35 11.00
CA ARG A 53 9.54 -2.49 12.39
C ARG A 53 9.55 -3.94 12.81
N TRP A 54 10.05 -4.20 14.02
CA TRP A 54 10.06 -5.53 14.62
C TRP A 54 8.64 -6.02 14.91
N ALA A 55 8.35 -7.27 14.55
CA ALA A 55 7.09 -7.95 14.81
C ALA A 55 7.32 -9.12 15.79
N PRO A 56 7.24 -8.90 17.12
CA PRO A 56 7.71 -9.88 18.12
C PRO A 56 7.04 -11.26 18.04
N ARG A 57 5.78 -11.32 17.59
CA ARG A 57 5.02 -12.57 17.43
C ARG A 57 5.34 -13.35 16.16
N GLN A 58 6.14 -12.79 15.26
CA GLN A 58 6.53 -13.37 13.97
C GLN A 58 8.06 -13.48 13.82
N ALA A 59 8.83 -13.04 14.83
CA ALA A 59 10.29 -13.02 14.84
C ALA A 59 10.95 -12.38 13.59
N LEU A 60 10.30 -11.37 12.99
CA LEU A 60 10.75 -10.71 11.76
C LEU A 60 10.66 -9.18 11.84
N PHE A 61 11.43 -8.50 11.01
CA PHE A 61 11.28 -7.09 10.71
C PHE A 61 10.45 -6.91 9.43
N VAL A 62 9.50 -5.97 9.42
CA VAL A 62 8.65 -5.70 8.25
C VAL A 62 8.62 -4.22 7.89
N ALA A 63 8.76 -3.92 6.60
CA ALA A 63 8.51 -2.58 6.04
C ALA A 63 7.13 -2.52 5.35
N PRO A 64 6.42 -1.38 5.40
CA PRO A 64 5.03 -1.29 4.91
C PRO A 64 4.88 -1.28 3.39
N ALA A 65 5.97 -1.06 2.64
CA ALA A 65 6.02 -1.05 1.19
C ALA A 65 7.46 -1.26 0.70
N TRP A 66 7.65 -1.84 -0.49
CA TRP A 66 8.90 -1.76 -1.24
C TRP A 66 9.25 -0.29 -1.58
N THR A 67 10.53 0.04 -1.51
CA THR A 67 11.15 1.27 -2.02
C THR A 67 12.61 0.96 -2.40
N PRO A 68 13.23 1.71 -3.34
CA PRO A 68 14.63 1.50 -3.72
C PRO A 68 15.59 1.41 -2.52
N GLY A 69 15.54 2.40 -1.60
CA GLY A 69 16.42 2.40 -0.42
C GLY A 69 16.15 1.29 0.61
N ARG A 70 14.99 0.62 0.58
CA ARG A 70 14.72 -0.57 1.42
C ARG A 70 15.24 -1.84 0.78
N GLU A 71 15.15 -1.94 -0.54
CA GLU A 71 15.80 -2.99 -1.32
C GLU A 71 17.32 -2.91 -1.13
N ASP A 72 17.92 -1.71 -1.22
CA ASP A 72 19.36 -1.51 -0.98
C ASP A 72 19.82 -2.02 0.40
N VAL A 73 19.05 -1.72 1.45
CA VAL A 73 19.33 -2.20 2.82
C VAL A 73 19.21 -3.71 2.95
N LEU A 74 18.26 -4.34 2.25
CA LEU A 74 18.10 -5.80 2.31
C LEU A 74 19.16 -6.53 1.49
N LEU A 75 19.47 -6.08 0.28
CA LEU A 75 20.56 -6.61 -0.53
C LEU A 75 21.91 -6.49 0.19
N SER A 76 22.14 -5.36 0.90
CA SER A 76 23.33 -5.17 1.74
C SER A 76 23.42 -6.11 2.96
N LEU A 77 22.34 -6.79 3.35
CA LEU A 77 22.31 -7.67 4.53
C LEU A 77 22.18 -9.16 4.17
N ALA A 78 21.27 -9.50 3.25
CA ALA A 78 20.96 -10.87 2.86
C ALA A 78 21.58 -11.29 1.51
N GLY A 79 22.12 -10.35 0.73
CA GLY A 79 22.64 -10.56 -0.63
C GLY A 79 21.55 -10.59 -1.70
N GLU A 80 20.43 -11.25 -1.42
CA GLU A 80 19.27 -11.37 -2.32
C GLU A 80 17.95 -11.06 -1.60
N ILE A 81 16.86 -10.97 -2.38
CA ILE A 81 15.49 -10.85 -1.86
C ILE A 81 14.65 -11.93 -2.53
N GLU A 82 14.25 -12.92 -1.75
CA GLU A 82 13.45 -14.06 -2.19
C GLU A 82 11.96 -13.71 -2.26
N ASP A 83 11.16 -14.59 -2.89
CA ASP A 83 9.72 -14.59 -2.68
C ASP A 83 9.38 -15.04 -1.25
N GLU A 84 8.33 -14.46 -0.69
CA GLU A 84 7.87 -14.77 0.67
C GLU A 84 7.02 -16.06 0.67
N ASP A 85 7.55 -17.12 1.29
CA ASP A 85 6.96 -18.48 1.36
C ASP A 85 5.47 -18.49 1.72
N SER A 86 5.06 -17.62 2.64
CA SER A 86 3.71 -17.62 3.17
C SER A 86 2.77 -16.71 2.37
N THR A 87 1.68 -17.29 1.88
CA THR A 87 0.63 -16.60 1.12
C THR A 87 -0.06 -15.52 1.94
N LEU A 88 -0.78 -14.60 1.29
CA LEU A 88 -1.60 -13.62 2.02
C LEU A 88 -2.66 -14.27 2.92
N ALA A 89 -3.24 -15.39 2.47
CA ALA A 89 -4.25 -16.17 3.19
C ALA A 89 -3.68 -16.76 4.48
N GLU A 90 -2.64 -17.59 4.41
CA GLU A 90 -1.99 -18.21 5.58
C GLU A 90 -1.54 -17.16 6.62
N ARG A 91 -0.98 -16.03 6.16
CA ARG A 91 -0.59 -14.92 7.05
C ARG A 91 -1.78 -14.24 7.73
N GLN A 92 -2.97 -14.22 7.11
CA GLN A 92 -4.20 -13.74 7.77
C GLN A 92 -4.81 -14.82 8.66
N GLU A 93 -4.68 -16.11 8.33
CA GLU A 93 -5.15 -17.23 9.16
C GLU A 93 -4.34 -17.36 10.45
N ALA A 94 -3.01 -17.40 10.36
CA ALA A 94 -2.13 -17.34 11.54
C ALA A 94 -2.34 -16.06 12.37
N ARG A 95 -2.80 -14.97 11.75
CA ARG A 95 -3.21 -13.76 12.46
C ARG A 95 -4.56 -13.91 13.17
N ALA A 96 -5.53 -14.54 12.50
CA ALA A 96 -6.84 -14.83 13.07
C ALA A 96 -6.71 -15.78 14.26
N GLU A 97 -5.95 -16.86 14.13
CA GLU A 97 -5.67 -17.83 15.19
C GLU A 97 -5.10 -17.16 16.44
N ARG A 98 -4.09 -16.28 16.30
CA ARG A 98 -3.55 -15.49 17.43
C ARG A 98 -4.62 -14.62 18.09
N PHE A 99 -5.54 -14.03 17.32
CA PHE A 99 -6.65 -13.24 17.86
C PHE A 99 -7.70 -14.12 18.54
N THR A 100 -8.02 -15.31 18.00
CA THR A 100 -8.86 -16.31 18.66
C THR A 100 -8.27 -16.76 19.99
N GLY A 101 -6.95 -17.01 20.05
CA GLY A 101 -6.25 -17.32 21.30
C GLY A 101 -6.30 -16.18 22.33
N TYR A 102 -6.23 -14.92 21.88
CA TYR A 102 -6.43 -13.77 22.77
C TYR A 102 -7.89 -13.66 23.25
N SER A 103 -8.87 -13.92 22.36
CA SER A 103 -10.29 -13.94 22.69
C SER A 103 -10.60 -15.00 23.74
N GLY A 104 -10.23 -16.27 23.49
CA GLY A 104 -10.45 -17.38 24.41
C GLY A 104 -9.79 -17.17 25.78
N LYS A 105 -8.60 -16.57 25.82
CA LYS A 105 -7.98 -16.18 27.10
C LYS A 105 -8.82 -15.15 27.87
N ARG A 106 -9.35 -14.12 27.21
CA ARG A 106 -10.20 -13.11 27.87
C ARG A 106 -11.56 -13.66 28.27
N ALA A 107 -12.15 -14.56 27.48
CA ALA A 107 -13.37 -15.27 27.83
C ALA A 107 -13.16 -16.15 29.09
N SER A 108 -12.05 -16.87 29.18
CA SER A 108 -11.69 -17.66 30.37
C SER A 108 -11.45 -16.78 31.61
N GLU A 109 -10.71 -15.66 31.47
CA GLU A 109 -10.54 -14.69 32.56
C GLU A 109 -11.87 -14.03 32.98
N SER A 110 -12.83 -13.87 32.05
CA SER A 110 -14.18 -13.38 32.33
C SER A 110 -15.02 -14.41 33.10
N ALA A 111 -15.01 -15.68 32.68
CA ALA A 111 -15.71 -16.76 33.37
C ALA A 111 -15.22 -16.90 34.81
N GLN A 112 -13.90 -16.93 35.03
CA GLN A 112 -13.31 -16.94 36.38
C GLN A 112 -13.73 -15.73 37.24
N ALA A 113 -13.93 -14.56 36.64
CA ALA A 113 -14.41 -13.38 37.34
C ALA A 113 -15.91 -13.48 37.70
N LEU A 114 -16.72 -14.14 36.87
CA LEU A 114 -18.12 -14.45 37.18
C LEU A 114 -18.23 -15.52 38.27
N ASP A 115 -17.46 -16.61 38.18
CA ASP A 115 -17.43 -17.67 39.19
C ASP A 115 -17.10 -17.12 40.60
N GLU A 116 -16.14 -16.20 40.68
CA GLU A 116 -15.77 -15.53 41.94
C GLU A 116 -16.87 -14.58 42.43
N VAL A 117 -17.54 -13.84 41.53
CA VAL A 117 -18.70 -13.01 41.87
C VAL A 117 -19.86 -13.86 42.38
N GLU A 118 -20.13 -15.01 41.75
CA GLU A 118 -21.17 -15.94 42.17
C GLU A 118 -20.87 -16.53 43.55
N ARG A 119 -19.62 -16.95 43.81
CA ARG A 119 -19.18 -17.40 45.16
C ARG A 119 -19.35 -16.31 46.21
N LEU A 120 -18.99 -15.06 45.89
CA LEU A 120 -19.15 -13.93 46.80
C LEU A 120 -20.64 -13.61 47.05
N ALA A 121 -21.48 -13.70 46.02
CA ALA A 121 -22.92 -13.48 46.11
C ALA A 121 -23.64 -14.59 46.89
N ALA A 122 -23.24 -15.86 46.72
CA ALA A 122 -23.82 -17.01 47.43
C ALA A 122 -23.62 -16.95 48.95
N MET A 123 -22.63 -16.21 49.44
CA MET A 123 -22.43 -15.94 50.87
C MET A 123 -23.36 -14.84 51.45
N ILE A 124 -24.14 -14.15 50.60
CA ILE A 124 -25.06 -13.09 51.00
C ILE A 124 -26.51 -13.59 50.85
N PRO A 125 -27.33 -13.60 51.92
CA PRO A 125 -28.74 -13.97 51.80
C PRO A 125 -29.49 -13.06 50.80
N PRO A 126 -30.20 -13.62 49.81
CA PRO A 126 -30.85 -12.83 48.77
C PRO A 126 -31.95 -11.95 49.36
N GLY A 127 -32.02 -10.70 48.90
CA GLY A 127 -33.04 -9.73 49.31
C GLY A 127 -32.81 -9.04 50.66
N GLN A 128 -31.73 -9.33 51.39
CA GLN A 128 -31.43 -8.63 52.64
C GLN A 128 -30.98 -7.18 52.36
N PRO A 129 -31.69 -6.14 52.84
CA PRO A 129 -31.26 -4.75 52.68
C PRO A 129 -30.04 -4.44 53.55
N ILE A 130 -29.20 -3.50 53.10
CA ILE A 130 -28.08 -2.99 53.91
C ILE A 130 -28.66 -2.18 55.07
N LEU A 131 -28.56 -2.72 56.29
CA LEU A 131 -29.00 -2.07 57.52
C LEU A 131 -28.06 -0.89 57.86
N VAL A 132 -28.50 0.33 57.55
CA VAL A 132 -27.77 1.57 57.83
C VAL A 132 -27.70 1.81 59.34
N GLY A 133 -26.51 2.14 59.87
CA GLY A 133 -26.26 2.33 61.31
C GLY A 133 -26.02 1.04 62.09
N HIS A 134 -26.13 -0.13 61.47
CA HIS A 134 -25.89 -1.42 62.14
C HIS A 134 -24.42 -1.84 62.05
N HIS A 135 -23.92 -2.59 63.03
CA HIS A 135 -22.49 -2.99 63.10
C HIS A 135 -22.01 -3.81 61.88
N SER A 136 -22.93 -4.46 61.15
CA SER A 136 -22.65 -5.22 59.92
C SER A 136 -22.59 -4.37 58.64
N GLU A 137 -23.02 -3.10 58.67
CA GLU A 137 -23.12 -2.20 57.50
C GLU A 137 -21.82 -2.11 56.70
N ARG A 138 -20.68 -1.95 57.39
CA ARG A 138 -19.35 -1.86 56.77
C ARG A 138 -18.90 -3.18 56.14
N ARG A 139 -19.45 -4.33 56.54
CA ARG A 139 -19.20 -5.62 55.87
C ARG A 139 -20.05 -5.70 54.60
N ALA A 140 -21.37 -5.56 54.73
CA ALA A 140 -22.32 -5.59 53.63
C ALA A 140 -21.96 -4.63 52.47
N ARG A 141 -21.58 -3.37 52.77
CA ARG A 141 -21.10 -2.43 51.72
C ARG A 141 -19.82 -2.89 51.01
N ARG A 142 -18.86 -3.51 51.72
CA ARG A 142 -17.62 -4.00 51.11
C ARG A 142 -17.87 -5.20 50.22
N ASP A 143 -18.75 -6.10 50.62
CA ASP A 143 -19.04 -7.31 49.85
C ASP A 143 -19.87 -6.97 48.61
N ALA A 144 -20.87 -6.08 48.73
CA ALA A 144 -21.55 -5.48 47.58
C ALA A 144 -20.58 -4.77 46.61
N GLN A 145 -19.64 -3.97 47.13
CA GLN A 145 -18.64 -3.28 46.31
C GLN A 145 -17.68 -4.24 45.59
N ARG A 146 -17.33 -5.38 46.22
CA ARG A 146 -16.51 -6.44 45.61
C ARG A 146 -17.25 -7.14 44.48
N ILE A 147 -18.51 -7.51 44.71
CA ILE A 147 -19.42 -8.08 43.71
C ILE A 147 -19.55 -7.14 42.51
N GLU A 148 -19.83 -5.85 42.75
CA GLU A 148 -19.95 -4.83 41.69
C GLU A 148 -18.65 -4.69 40.87
N ASN A 149 -17.50 -4.63 41.54
CA ASN A 149 -16.20 -4.48 40.87
C ASN A 149 -15.78 -5.76 40.12
N GLY A 150 -16.10 -6.94 40.66
CA GLY A 150 -15.91 -8.22 39.98
C GLY A 150 -16.78 -8.30 38.71
N MET A 151 -18.05 -7.90 38.81
CA MET A 151 -18.98 -7.88 37.68
C MET A 151 -18.53 -6.90 36.58
N LYS A 152 -18.14 -5.66 36.95
CA LYS A 152 -17.54 -4.69 36.01
C LYS A 152 -16.30 -5.26 35.31
N ARG A 153 -15.44 -5.99 36.05
CA ARG A 153 -14.26 -6.66 35.49
C ARG A 153 -14.64 -7.79 34.53
N ALA A 154 -15.64 -8.61 34.88
CA ALA A 154 -16.13 -9.68 34.01
C ALA A 154 -16.66 -9.12 32.68
N VAL A 155 -17.58 -8.14 32.73
CA VAL A 155 -18.13 -7.48 31.52
C VAL A 155 -17.00 -6.91 30.64
N MET A 156 -16.05 -6.17 31.22
CA MET A 156 -14.90 -5.62 30.50
C MET A 156 -13.98 -6.70 29.88
N LEU A 157 -13.88 -7.87 30.48
CA LEU A 157 -13.13 -9.00 29.92
C LEU A 157 -13.90 -9.71 28.80
N PHE A 158 -15.22 -9.83 28.93
CA PHE A 158 -16.12 -10.35 27.92
C PHE A 158 -16.11 -9.47 26.65
N GLU A 159 -16.34 -8.16 26.78
CA GLU A 159 -16.25 -7.19 25.68
C GLU A 159 -14.89 -7.25 24.95
N ARG A 160 -13.80 -7.46 25.70
CA ARG A 160 -12.46 -7.66 25.13
C ARG A 160 -12.33 -8.99 24.40
N ALA A 161 -13.02 -10.04 24.82
CA ALA A 161 -13.04 -11.32 24.13
C ALA A 161 -13.77 -11.19 22.78
N GLU A 162 -14.94 -10.56 22.77
CA GLU A 162 -15.72 -10.27 21.56
C GLU A 162 -14.91 -9.40 20.58
N TYR A 163 -14.27 -8.33 21.07
CA TYR A 163 -13.38 -7.50 20.25
C TYR A 163 -12.31 -8.33 19.55
N TRP A 164 -11.61 -9.23 20.25
CA TRP A 164 -10.60 -10.07 19.60
C TRP A 164 -11.19 -11.08 18.62
N GLU A 165 -12.40 -11.59 18.87
CA GLU A 165 -13.11 -12.47 17.95
C GLU A 165 -13.50 -11.75 16.65
N GLU A 166 -14.07 -10.54 16.74
CA GLU A 166 -14.36 -9.69 15.58
C GLU A 166 -13.09 -9.41 14.77
N ARG A 167 -11.96 -9.16 15.45
CA ARG A 167 -10.66 -8.95 14.81
C ARG A 167 -10.13 -10.20 14.12
N ALA A 168 -10.39 -11.40 14.67
CA ALA A 168 -10.07 -12.68 14.03
C ALA A 168 -10.90 -12.88 12.75
N ARG A 169 -12.23 -12.77 12.85
CA ARG A 169 -13.16 -12.84 11.71
C ARG A 169 -12.79 -11.82 10.61
N SER A 170 -12.45 -10.59 11.01
CA SER A 170 -12.00 -9.52 10.10
C SER A 170 -10.70 -9.83 9.37
N ALA A 171 -9.76 -10.56 9.99
CA ALA A 171 -8.51 -10.95 9.34
C ALA A 171 -8.77 -11.95 8.19
N LEU A 172 -9.60 -12.97 8.43
CA LEU A 172 -10.00 -13.95 7.40
C LEU A 172 -10.73 -13.28 6.23
N LEU A 173 -11.65 -12.35 6.53
CA LEU A 173 -12.34 -11.56 5.51
C LEU A 173 -11.39 -10.64 4.71
N HIS A 174 -10.26 -10.23 5.30
CA HIS A 174 -9.31 -9.34 4.61
C HIS A 174 -8.56 -10.04 3.46
N ALA A 175 -8.16 -11.30 3.63
CA ALA A 175 -7.54 -12.10 2.56
C ALA A 175 -8.51 -12.24 1.37
N LYS A 176 -9.70 -12.80 1.64
CA LYS A 176 -10.78 -12.95 0.64
C LYS A 176 -11.14 -11.63 -0.06
N TYR A 177 -11.16 -10.51 0.68
CA TYR A 177 -11.40 -9.20 0.09
C TYR A 177 -10.26 -8.75 -0.86
N LYS A 178 -9.01 -9.08 -0.54
CA LYS A 178 -7.83 -8.69 -1.33
C LYS A 178 -7.72 -9.45 -2.66
N GLU A 179 -8.18 -10.70 -2.68
CA GLU A 179 -8.19 -11.59 -3.86
C GLU A 179 -9.27 -11.22 -4.89
N ARG A 180 -10.39 -10.60 -4.46
CA ARG A 180 -11.52 -10.24 -5.32
C ARG A 180 -11.09 -9.56 -6.64
N PRO A 181 -11.58 -10.02 -7.81
CA PRO A 181 -11.27 -9.43 -9.12
C PRO A 181 -11.48 -7.91 -9.18
N ASP A 182 -12.56 -7.38 -8.60
CA ASP A 182 -12.84 -5.94 -8.62
C ASP A 182 -11.87 -5.12 -7.74
N VAL A 183 -11.32 -5.72 -6.68
CA VAL A 183 -10.29 -5.11 -5.81
C VAL A 183 -8.92 -5.17 -6.51
N ARG A 184 -8.60 -6.30 -7.14
CA ARG A 184 -7.38 -6.48 -7.95
C ARG A 184 -7.34 -5.52 -9.14
N TRP A 185 -8.43 -5.37 -9.89
CA TRP A 185 -8.54 -4.41 -10.99
C TRP A 185 -8.29 -2.95 -10.56
N ARG A 186 -8.86 -2.52 -9.42
CA ARG A 186 -8.59 -1.16 -8.88
C ARG A 186 -7.12 -0.97 -8.50
N ARG A 187 -6.45 -2.03 -8.07
CA ARG A 187 -5.02 -2.05 -7.74
C ARG A 187 -4.16 -1.94 -9.00
N ILE A 188 -4.45 -2.73 -10.04
CA ILE A 188 -3.82 -2.64 -11.37
C ILE A 188 -3.91 -1.20 -11.90
N LYS A 189 -5.13 -0.64 -11.96
CA LYS A 189 -5.35 0.75 -12.43
C LYS A 189 -4.56 1.80 -11.63
N LYS A 190 -4.31 1.57 -10.33
CA LYS A 190 -3.45 2.44 -9.52
C LYS A 190 -1.97 2.27 -9.92
N ILE A 191 -1.49 1.04 -10.03
CA ILE A 191 -0.09 0.77 -10.42
C ILE A 191 0.20 1.31 -11.83
N GLU A 192 -0.73 1.18 -12.79
CA GLU A 192 -0.63 1.80 -14.12
C GLU A 192 -0.63 3.34 -14.08
N ALA A 193 -1.27 3.95 -13.09
CA ALA A 193 -1.21 5.40 -12.90
C ALA A 193 0.11 5.85 -12.25
N ASP A 194 0.70 5.02 -11.38
CA ASP A 194 1.99 5.31 -10.74
C ASP A 194 3.18 5.03 -11.69
N LEU A 195 3.10 3.97 -12.53
CA LEU A 195 4.02 3.69 -13.63
C LEU A 195 4.13 4.88 -14.60
N ARG A 196 2.99 5.38 -15.11
CA ARG A 196 2.96 6.53 -16.03
C ARG A 196 3.54 7.82 -15.42
N LYS A 197 3.54 7.97 -14.08
CA LYS A 197 4.22 9.10 -13.42
C LYS A 197 5.72 8.92 -13.46
N ALA A 198 6.23 7.73 -13.13
CA ALA A 198 7.66 7.42 -13.18
C ALA A 198 8.21 7.57 -14.61
N GLU A 199 7.52 7.01 -15.60
CA GLU A 199 7.85 7.16 -17.03
C GLU A 199 7.86 8.63 -17.47
N LYS A 200 6.85 9.42 -17.09
CA LYS A 200 6.83 10.87 -17.37
C LYS A 200 8.03 11.59 -16.74
N THR A 201 8.44 11.23 -15.53
CA THR A 201 9.59 11.82 -14.85
C THR A 201 10.92 11.43 -15.52
N ILE A 202 11.05 10.19 -16.01
CA ILE A 202 12.18 9.75 -16.83
C ILE A 202 12.23 10.56 -18.13
N ALA A 203 11.13 10.64 -18.89
CA ALA A 203 11.07 11.38 -20.15
C ALA A 203 11.39 12.88 -19.97
N GLN A 204 10.93 13.50 -18.87
CA GLN A 204 11.26 14.88 -18.54
C GLN A 204 12.76 15.06 -18.24
N SER A 205 13.36 14.14 -17.49
CA SER A 205 14.81 14.18 -17.20
C SER A 205 15.66 13.90 -18.43
N GLN A 206 15.22 12.99 -19.31
CA GLN A 206 15.86 12.72 -20.60
C GLN A 206 15.82 13.97 -21.52
N LYS A 207 14.67 14.67 -21.57
CA LYS A 207 14.55 15.93 -22.31
C LYS A 207 15.59 16.96 -21.84
N TYR A 208 15.74 17.14 -20.53
CA TYR A 208 16.73 18.07 -19.98
C TYR A 208 18.17 17.58 -20.16
N LEU A 209 18.45 16.27 -20.07
CA LEU A 209 19.77 15.73 -20.44
C LEU A 209 20.16 16.07 -21.87
N THR A 210 19.25 15.96 -22.84
CA THR A 210 19.51 16.36 -24.23
C THR A 210 19.84 17.85 -24.35
N MET A 211 19.15 18.71 -23.57
CA MET A 211 19.41 20.15 -23.55
C MET A 211 20.77 20.49 -22.91
N TRP A 212 21.10 19.90 -21.76
CA TRP A 212 22.37 20.12 -21.06
C TRP A 212 23.58 19.54 -21.79
N ARG A 213 23.41 18.41 -22.50
CA ARG A 213 24.46 17.77 -23.31
C ARG A 213 24.62 18.37 -24.71
N ALA A 214 23.83 19.38 -25.08
CA ALA A 214 24.00 20.05 -26.37
C ALA A 214 25.38 20.70 -26.45
N GLU A 215 26.12 20.46 -27.53
CA GLU A 215 27.48 21.00 -27.72
C GLU A 215 27.48 22.53 -27.76
N SER A 216 26.43 23.14 -28.34
CA SER A 216 26.24 24.58 -28.48
C SER A 216 25.69 25.28 -27.21
N LEU A 217 25.96 24.76 -26.01
CA LEU A 217 25.43 25.32 -24.76
C LEU A 217 26.17 26.61 -24.37
N ASP A 218 25.56 27.76 -24.63
CA ASP A 218 26.04 29.05 -24.12
C ASP A 218 25.43 29.41 -22.74
N LEU A 219 25.86 30.54 -22.17
CA LEU A 219 25.38 31.03 -20.87
C LEU A 219 23.88 31.38 -20.88
N ASN A 220 23.36 31.89 -21.99
CA ASN A 220 21.95 32.29 -22.10
C ASN A 220 21.05 31.05 -22.19
N MET A 221 21.47 30.03 -22.94
CA MET A 221 20.84 28.71 -22.99
C MET A 221 20.91 28.02 -21.63
N ALA A 222 22.06 28.04 -20.94
CA ALA A 222 22.20 27.46 -19.61
C ALA A 222 21.28 28.13 -18.57
N LYS A 223 21.15 29.47 -18.60
CA LYS A 223 20.16 30.20 -17.79
C LYS A 223 18.73 29.83 -18.21
N LEU A 224 18.40 29.80 -19.51
CA LEU A 224 17.05 29.45 -19.99
C LEU A 224 16.64 28.01 -19.65
N ILE A 225 17.55 27.04 -19.68
CA ILE A 225 17.27 25.66 -19.25
C ILE A 225 17.07 25.64 -17.73
N SER A 226 17.97 26.27 -16.97
CA SER A 226 17.91 26.31 -15.50
C SER A 226 16.62 26.94 -14.95
N SER A 227 16.02 27.91 -15.65
CA SER A 227 14.78 28.55 -15.22
C SER A 227 13.54 27.65 -15.30
N HIS A 228 13.60 26.57 -16.09
CA HIS A 228 12.53 25.56 -16.23
C HIS A 228 12.86 24.22 -15.56
N ASP A 229 14.14 23.90 -15.41
CA ASP A 229 14.63 22.66 -14.81
C ASP A 229 14.60 22.72 -13.27
N HIS A 230 14.74 23.91 -12.70
CA HIS A 230 14.63 24.19 -11.25
C HIS A 230 15.59 23.38 -10.36
N ILE A 231 16.67 22.82 -10.91
CA ILE A 231 17.73 22.16 -10.14
C ILE A 231 18.36 23.16 -9.17
N SER A 232 18.55 22.69 -7.93
CA SER A 232 19.23 23.42 -6.87
C SER A 232 20.33 22.58 -6.23
N ALA A 233 21.41 23.23 -5.81
CA ALA A 233 22.56 22.62 -5.15
C ALA A 233 23.12 23.57 -4.07
N CYS A 234 23.99 23.06 -3.19
CA CYS A 234 24.78 23.89 -2.29
C CYS A 234 26.12 24.23 -2.95
N PHE A 235 26.62 25.44 -2.72
CA PHE A 235 27.84 25.97 -3.34
C PHE A 235 28.83 26.44 -2.26
N PRO A 236 29.48 25.53 -1.52
CA PRO A 236 30.45 25.89 -0.51
C PRO A 236 31.68 26.59 -1.11
N LEU A 237 32.32 27.46 -0.33
CA LEU A 237 33.44 28.30 -0.76
C LEU A 237 34.72 27.51 -1.02
N ASP A 238 34.86 26.31 -0.43
CA ASP A 238 35.98 25.39 -0.66
C ASP A 238 36.03 24.86 -2.10
N THR A 239 34.86 24.64 -2.70
CA THR A 239 34.64 24.02 -4.02
C THR A 239 34.33 25.08 -5.08
N TYR A 240 33.64 26.16 -4.69
CA TYR A 240 33.24 27.27 -5.57
C TYR A 240 33.76 28.62 -5.01
N PRO A 241 35.10 28.83 -5.04
CA PRO A 241 35.72 30.05 -4.56
C PRO A 241 35.25 31.25 -5.37
N ARG A 242 34.90 32.35 -4.67
CA ARG A 242 34.30 33.55 -5.28
C ARG A 242 34.79 34.84 -4.59
N PRO A 243 34.86 35.97 -5.30
CA PRO A 243 35.24 37.26 -4.72
C PRO A 243 34.36 37.66 -3.54
N ALA A 244 34.93 38.40 -2.57
CA ALA A 244 34.23 38.88 -1.37
C ALA A 244 33.02 39.77 -1.68
N GLU A 245 33.00 40.42 -2.85
CA GLU A 245 31.91 41.28 -3.34
C GLU A 245 30.65 40.49 -3.72
N LYS A 246 30.78 39.18 -3.99
CA LYS A 246 29.66 38.30 -4.35
C LYS A 246 29.04 37.65 -3.12
N SER A 247 27.86 37.06 -3.28
CA SER A 247 27.14 36.37 -2.21
C SER A 247 27.97 35.23 -1.61
N GLN A 248 28.32 35.31 -0.33
CA GLN A 248 29.10 34.29 0.39
C GLN A 248 28.25 33.10 0.86
N TYR A 249 26.93 33.10 0.60
CA TYR A 249 25.99 32.07 1.09
C TYR A 249 26.28 30.68 0.48
N GLU A 250 26.57 29.71 1.34
CA GLU A 250 26.94 28.33 0.95
C GLU A 250 25.75 27.35 0.86
N GLY A 251 24.57 27.76 1.31
CA GLY A 251 23.37 26.92 1.32
C GLY A 251 22.76 26.68 -0.06
N SER A 252 21.59 26.05 -0.08
CA SER A 252 20.92 25.66 -1.33
C SER A 252 20.53 26.89 -2.18
N ARG A 253 20.96 26.89 -3.45
CA ARG A 253 20.59 27.87 -4.49
C ARG A 253 20.23 27.15 -5.78
N SER A 254 19.41 27.78 -6.63
CA SER A 254 19.13 27.26 -7.97
C SER A 254 20.34 27.42 -8.92
N LEU A 255 20.47 26.53 -9.92
CA LEU A 255 21.48 26.69 -10.98
C LEU A 255 21.36 28.03 -11.70
N TRP A 256 20.12 28.52 -11.92
CA TRP A 256 19.87 29.83 -12.52
C TRP A 256 20.55 30.94 -11.72
N SER A 257 20.31 30.99 -10.40
CA SER A 257 20.89 32.01 -9.52
C SER A 257 22.40 31.84 -9.34
N ALA A 258 22.94 30.64 -9.51
CA ALA A 258 24.39 30.41 -9.43
C ALA A 258 25.11 30.83 -10.73
N LEU A 259 24.45 30.69 -11.88
CA LEU A 259 24.90 31.24 -13.17
C LEU A 259 24.69 32.76 -13.27
N ASP A 260 23.73 33.33 -12.56
CA ASP A 260 23.45 34.78 -12.59
C ASP A 260 24.42 35.60 -11.74
N ASP A 261 24.76 35.11 -10.54
CA ASP A 261 25.81 35.70 -9.70
C ASP A 261 27.24 35.38 -10.19
N ASP A 262 27.44 34.72 -11.34
CA ASP A 262 28.66 33.98 -11.75
C ASP A 262 29.42 33.32 -10.57
N ILE A 263 28.71 32.45 -9.84
CA ILE A 263 29.28 31.55 -8.82
C ILE A 263 29.78 30.26 -9.46
N ILE A 264 29.14 29.83 -10.56
CA ILE A 264 29.51 28.66 -11.35
C ILE A 264 29.61 28.98 -12.83
N THR A 265 30.44 28.24 -13.56
CA THR A 265 30.50 28.28 -15.02
C THR A 265 29.35 27.50 -15.66
N THR A 266 29.15 27.69 -16.97
CA THR A 266 28.21 26.88 -17.78
C THR A 266 28.52 25.39 -17.72
N GLU A 267 29.81 25.03 -17.74
CA GLU A 267 30.28 23.64 -17.66
C GLU A 267 30.00 23.02 -16.28
N GLN A 268 30.27 23.76 -15.19
CA GLN A 268 29.93 23.32 -13.84
C GLN A 268 28.41 23.15 -13.67
N ALA A 269 27.59 24.04 -14.25
CA ALA A 269 26.13 23.88 -14.25
C ALA A 269 25.69 22.64 -15.03
N ARG A 270 26.27 22.41 -16.22
CA ARG A 270 26.06 21.21 -17.05
C ARG A 270 26.40 19.93 -16.27
N GLU A 271 27.56 19.85 -15.63
CA GLU A 271 27.97 18.68 -14.83
C GLU A 271 27.00 18.39 -13.67
N ILE A 272 26.62 19.43 -12.92
CA ILE A 272 25.66 19.30 -11.81
C ILE A 272 24.31 18.81 -12.33
N ALA A 273 23.80 19.40 -13.41
CA ALA A 273 22.51 19.06 -13.99
C ALA A 273 22.47 17.64 -14.56
N ILE A 274 23.50 17.24 -15.30
CA ILE A 274 23.62 15.88 -15.86
C ILE A 274 23.61 14.85 -14.72
N ARG A 275 24.45 15.02 -13.70
CA ARG A 275 24.51 14.14 -12.52
C ARG A 275 23.17 14.05 -11.79
N CYS A 276 22.44 15.16 -11.68
CA CYS A 276 21.12 15.20 -11.06
C CYS A 276 20.07 14.40 -11.87
N HIS A 277 20.01 14.59 -13.19
CA HIS A 277 19.07 13.84 -14.03
C HIS A 277 19.41 12.36 -14.19
N GLU A 278 20.69 12.00 -14.29
CA GLU A 278 21.11 10.60 -14.35
C GLU A 278 20.69 9.86 -13.08
N ARG A 279 20.93 10.46 -11.91
CA ARG A 279 20.45 9.93 -10.61
C ARG A 279 18.92 9.82 -10.59
N GLN A 280 18.20 10.83 -11.09
CA GLN A 280 16.74 10.82 -11.14
C GLN A 280 16.21 9.70 -12.05
N ILE A 281 16.80 9.51 -13.23
CA ILE A 281 16.44 8.45 -14.18
C ILE A 281 16.71 7.08 -13.56
N GLN A 282 17.89 6.85 -12.99
CA GLN A 282 18.22 5.59 -12.31
C GLN A 282 17.22 5.28 -11.18
N HIS A 283 16.88 6.28 -10.34
CA HIS A 283 15.91 6.10 -9.27
C HIS A 283 14.50 5.77 -9.80
N GLN A 284 14.02 6.47 -10.83
CA GLN A 284 12.71 6.22 -11.42
C GLN A 284 12.67 4.89 -12.20
N GLN A 285 13.76 4.47 -12.82
CA GLN A 285 13.83 3.18 -13.53
C GLN A 285 13.63 2.00 -12.57
N ARG A 286 14.17 2.08 -11.34
CA ARG A 286 13.88 1.08 -10.29
C ARG A 286 12.39 1.01 -9.97
N TRP A 287 11.71 2.16 -9.88
CA TRP A 287 10.25 2.20 -9.72
C TRP A 287 9.49 1.62 -10.92
N VAL A 288 9.90 1.94 -12.15
CA VAL A 288 9.32 1.38 -13.39
C VAL A 288 9.40 -0.14 -13.38
N ASN A 289 10.59 -0.71 -13.14
CA ASN A 289 10.80 -2.16 -13.08
C ASN A 289 9.91 -2.79 -11.98
N HIS A 290 9.88 -2.21 -10.79
CA HIS A 290 9.03 -2.68 -9.69
C HIS A 290 7.54 -2.65 -10.05
N TYR A 291 7.04 -1.57 -10.67
CA TYR A 291 5.64 -1.48 -11.09
C TYR A 291 5.31 -2.46 -12.21
N GLN A 292 6.22 -2.70 -13.17
CA GLN A 292 6.06 -3.69 -14.23
C GLN A 292 5.96 -5.11 -13.66
N ASN A 293 6.89 -5.52 -12.79
CA ASN A 293 6.86 -6.83 -12.12
C ASN A 293 5.55 -7.04 -11.35
N ARG A 294 5.07 -6.00 -10.65
CA ARG A 294 3.79 -6.05 -9.96
C ARG A 294 2.58 -6.10 -10.90
N LEU A 295 2.62 -5.43 -12.05
CA LEU A 295 1.54 -5.53 -13.05
C LEU A 295 1.46 -6.92 -13.67
N ILE A 296 2.60 -7.57 -13.91
CA ILE A 296 2.66 -8.96 -14.39
C ILE A 296 1.97 -9.87 -13.36
N TYR A 297 2.38 -9.81 -12.09
CA TYR A 297 1.77 -10.60 -11.01
C TYR A 297 0.26 -10.33 -10.87
N GLU A 298 -0.16 -9.07 -10.76
CA GLU A 298 -1.58 -8.74 -10.53
C GLU A 298 -2.48 -9.06 -11.74
N ARG A 299 -1.94 -9.12 -12.95
CA ARG A 299 -2.66 -9.58 -14.15
C ARG A 299 -2.77 -11.11 -14.17
N ALA A 300 -1.68 -11.84 -13.98
CA ALA A 300 -1.69 -13.31 -13.88
C ALA A 300 -2.72 -13.81 -12.84
N MET A 301 -2.68 -13.25 -11.63
CA MET A 301 -3.64 -13.59 -10.56
C MET A 301 -5.10 -13.17 -10.87
N LEU A 302 -5.32 -12.19 -11.77
CA LEU A 302 -6.67 -11.81 -12.22
C LEU A 302 -7.20 -12.79 -13.27
N ASP A 303 -6.33 -13.25 -14.15
CA ASP A 303 -6.65 -14.20 -15.22
C ASP A 303 -6.97 -15.58 -14.64
N GLU A 304 -6.17 -16.06 -13.68
CA GLU A 304 -6.46 -17.27 -12.87
C GLU A 304 -7.81 -17.19 -12.13
N SER A 305 -8.20 -16.00 -11.68
CA SER A 305 -9.48 -15.75 -11.02
C SER A 305 -10.68 -15.69 -11.99
N GLY A 306 -10.51 -16.16 -13.24
CA GLY A 306 -11.54 -16.18 -14.27
C GLY A 306 -11.71 -14.88 -15.04
N GLY A 307 -10.70 -13.99 -15.06
CA GLY A 307 -10.62 -12.86 -15.99
C GLY A 307 -11.77 -11.85 -15.91
N VAL A 308 -12.34 -11.61 -14.72
CA VAL A 308 -13.57 -10.82 -14.58
C VAL A 308 -13.29 -9.30 -14.53
N VAL A 309 -13.20 -8.70 -15.72
CA VAL A 309 -13.12 -7.24 -15.93
C VAL A 309 -14.40 -6.53 -15.44
N PRO A 310 -14.34 -5.26 -14.96
CA PRO A 310 -15.52 -4.40 -14.79
C PRO A 310 -16.19 -4.09 -16.13
N GLY A 311 -16.99 -5.05 -16.58
CA GLY A 311 -17.56 -5.10 -17.93
C GLY A 311 -18.14 -6.49 -18.22
N VAL A 312 -18.62 -7.18 -17.18
CA VAL A 312 -19.33 -8.45 -17.34
C VAL A 312 -20.64 -8.18 -18.07
N THR A 313 -20.61 -8.30 -19.38
CA THR A 313 -21.78 -8.64 -20.18
C THR A 313 -22.22 -10.02 -19.69
N GLN A 314 -23.07 -10.06 -18.67
CA GLN A 314 -23.87 -11.25 -18.45
C GLN A 314 -24.78 -11.37 -19.67
N ASP A 315 -24.57 -12.41 -20.46
CA ASP A 315 -25.47 -12.77 -21.56
C ASP A 315 -26.81 -13.22 -20.96
N PHE A 316 -27.67 -12.24 -20.68
CA PHE A 316 -29.05 -12.49 -20.30
C PHE A 316 -29.77 -13.03 -21.53
N VAL A 317 -30.03 -14.34 -21.55
CA VAL A 317 -30.95 -14.95 -22.51
C VAL A 317 -32.36 -14.45 -22.18
N VAL A 318 -32.76 -13.35 -22.81
CA VAL A 318 -34.09 -12.75 -22.66
C VAL A 318 -35.13 -13.71 -23.24
N ARG A 319 -35.81 -14.45 -22.36
CA ARG A 319 -37.05 -15.15 -22.67
C ARG A 319 -38.21 -14.22 -22.29
N SER A 320 -38.94 -13.72 -23.30
CA SER A 320 -40.08 -12.77 -23.25
C SER A 320 -39.75 -11.27 -23.12
N ASP A 321 -40.64 -10.45 -23.69
CA ASP A 321 -40.36 -9.11 -24.24
C ASP A 321 -40.18 -7.95 -23.24
N LYS A 322 -39.85 -8.22 -21.96
CA LYS A 322 -39.68 -7.16 -20.95
C LYS A 322 -38.55 -7.48 -19.96
N CYS A 323 -37.48 -6.68 -19.99
CA CYS A 323 -36.47 -6.63 -18.93
C CYS A 323 -36.40 -5.23 -18.31
N LEU A 324 -36.60 -5.14 -16.99
CA LEU A 324 -36.43 -3.92 -16.19
C LEU A 324 -35.12 -4.02 -15.41
N VAL A 325 -34.21 -3.04 -15.59
CA VAL A 325 -32.94 -2.97 -14.86
C VAL A 325 -32.93 -1.76 -13.94
N ARG A 326 -32.69 -1.98 -12.64
CA ARG A 326 -32.70 -0.95 -11.60
C ARG A 326 -31.31 -0.33 -11.44
N ALA A 327 -31.17 0.95 -11.80
CA ALA A 327 -29.90 1.68 -11.64
C ALA A 327 -29.54 1.96 -10.17
N ARG A 328 -28.27 1.73 -9.79
CA ARG A 328 -27.67 2.18 -8.52
C ARG A 328 -27.09 3.61 -8.65
N PRO A 329 -26.88 4.34 -7.53
CA PRO A 329 -26.67 5.79 -7.54
C PRO A 329 -25.24 6.24 -7.88
N SER A 330 -24.71 5.85 -9.04
CA SER A 330 -23.37 6.25 -9.51
C SER A 330 -23.32 6.81 -10.94
N GLY A 331 -24.45 7.29 -11.46
CA GLY A 331 -24.47 8.32 -12.51
C GLY A 331 -24.00 7.93 -13.93
N LEU A 332 -23.86 6.64 -14.25
CA LEU A 332 -23.55 6.18 -15.61
C LEU A 332 -24.80 5.56 -16.27
N PRO A 333 -25.19 5.99 -17.48
CA PRO A 333 -26.30 5.40 -18.23
C PRO A 333 -25.89 4.11 -18.98
N ILE A 334 -26.89 3.37 -19.47
CA ILE A 334 -26.77 2.14 -20.30
C ILE A 334 -27.63 2.33 -21.56
N MET A 335 -27.23 1.77 -22.72
CA MET A 335 -28.03 1.75 -23.96
C MET A 335 -27.95 0.36 -24.63
N LEU A 336 -28.97 0.02 -25.44
CA LEU A 336 -29.25 -1.30 -26.06
C LEU A 336 -29.70 -1.14 -27.56
N THR A 337 -28.88 -1.44 -28.59
CA THR A 337 -29.32 -1.40 -30.03
C THR A 337 -30.15 -2.64 -30.31
N ARG A 338 -30.51 -2.86 -31.56
CA ARG A 338 -31.11 -4.09 -32.05
C ARG A 338 -30.51 -4.39 -33.41
N GLU A 339 -29.80 -5.51 -33.52
CA GLU A 339 -29.35 -6.13 -34.77
C GLU A 339 -29.78 -7.61 -34.70
N ASN A 340 -30.95 -7.91 -35.27
CA ASN A 340 -31.46 -9.26 -35.54
C ASN A 340 -31.14 -10.33 -34.47
N LYS A 341 -31.98 -10.38 -33.41
CA LYS A 341 -31.85 -11.24 -32.22
C LYS A 341 -30.58 -11.02 -31.37
N ARG A 342 -29.72 -10.07 -31.72
CA ARG A 342 -28.76 -9.41 -30.82
C ARG A 342 -29.06 -7.91 -30.70
N ALA A 343 -28.46 -7.26 -29.72
CA ALA A 343 -28.87 -5.94 -29.26
C ALA A 343 -27.73 -5.21 -28.51
N THR A 344 -27.18 -4.13 -29.09
CA THR A 344 -25.87 -3.53 -28.68
C THR A 344 -25.99 -2.10 -28.06
N VAL A 345 -26.00 -1.00 -28.87
CA VAL A 345 -25.68 0.43 -28.57
C VAL A 345 -24.58 0.68 -27.51
N ARG A 346 -24.55 1.95 -27.08
CA ARG A 346 -23.54 2.85 -26.58
C ARG A 346 -24.35 4.08 -26.14
N VAL A 347 -24.15 4.63 -24.94
CA VAL A 347 -24.85 5.88 -24.57
C VAL A 347 -24.05 7.08 -25.05
N ILE A 348 -24.76 8.14 -25.46
CA ILE A 348 -24.16 9.42 -25.82
C ILE A 348 -24.60 10.48 -24.80
N GLN A 349 -23.64 10.83 -23.92
CA GLN A 349 -23.59 12.00 -23.04
C GLN A 349 -24.65 12.22 -21.94
N TYR A 350 -24.29 13.13 -21.03
CA TYR A 350 -25.02 13.53 -19.83
C TYR A 350 -24.77 15.03 -19.58
N THR A 351 -25.82 15.84 -19.46
CA THR A 351 -25.73 17.26 -19.09
C THR A 351 -26.40 17.53 -17.74
N ARG A 352 -25.77 18.39 -16.94
CA ARG A 352 -26.13 18.61 -15.53
C ARG A 352 -27.07 19.81 -15.39
N GLY A 353 -28.37 19.58 -15.55
CA GLY A 353 -29.46 20.55 -15.35
C GLY A 353 -30.62 19.92 -14.57
N GLY A 354 -31.40 20.73 -13.86
CA GLY A 354 -32.37 20.24 -12.86
C GLY A 354 -33.72 19.73 -13.42
N ARG A 355 -34.26 18.72 -12.72
CA ARG A 355 -35.65 18.19 -12.74
C ARG A 355 -36.14 17.48 -14.03
N ARG A 356 -36.56 16.23 -13.81
CA ARG A 356 -37.09 15.21 -14.75
C ARG A 356 -36.06 14.66 -15.76
N LYS A 357 -36.04 13.34 -15.88
CA LYS A 357 -35.17 12.58 -16.80
C LYS A 357 -36.05 12.05 -17.93
N TYR A 358 -35.78 12.45 -19.16
CA TYR A 358 -36.39 11.86 -20.35
C TYR A 358 -35.28 11.24 -21.19
N LEU A 359 -35.61 10.15 -21.89
CA LEU A 359 -34.68 9.38 -22.70
C LEU A 359 -35.22 9.39 -24.13
N THR A 360 -34.79 10.39 -24.92
CA THR A 360 -35.22 10.54 -26.31
C THR A 360 -34.45 9.56 -27.19
N VAL A 361 -35.16 8.64 -27.82
CA VAL A 361 -34.60 7.66 -28.76
C VAL A 361 -35.06 8.03 -30.17
N SER A 362 -34.15 8.59 -30.97
CA SER A 362 -34.37 8.83 -32.41
C SER A 362 -33.75 7.70 -33.23
N ALA A 363 -34.58 6.86 -33.86
CA ALA A 363 -34.12 5.92 -34.86
C ALA A 363 -34.12 6.63 -36.23
N SER A 364 -32.93 6.83 -36.83
CA SER A 364 -32.79 7.38 -38.17
C SER A 364 -32.58 6.26 -39.19
N GLY A 365 -33.60 5.95 -39.98
CA GLY A 365 -33.52 4.91 -41.03
C GLY A 365 -34.88 4.58 -41.65
N THR A 366 -35.33 5.43 -42.58
CA THR A 366 -36.50 5.28 -43.47
C THR A 366 -37.88 5.08 -42.81
N GLU A 367 -38.76 6.06 -43.06
CA GLU A 367 -40.15 6.23 -42.59
C GLU A 367 -41.18 5.24 -43.17
N PRO A 368 -42.47 5.24 -42.73
CA PRO A 368 -43.11 6.07 -41.68
C PRO A 368 -43.87 5.25 -40.59
N GLU A 369 -44.64 5.97 -39.77
CA GLU A 369 -45.74 5.48 -38.91
C GLU A 369 -45.40 4.67 -37.65
N HIS A 370 -45.05 5.37 -36.57
CA HIS A 370 -46.01 5.61 -35.46
C HIS A 370 -45.38 6.52 -34.39
N SER A 371 -46.03 7.64 -34.09
CA SER A 371 -45.62 8.51 -32.98
C SER A 371 -46.10 7.95 -31.63
N MET A 372 -45.23 7.26 -30.89
CA MET A 372 -45.51 6.94 -29.49
C MET A 372 -45.37 8.20 -28.62
N LYS A 373 -46.48 8.95 -28.48
CA LYS A 373 -46.64 9.92 -27.40
C LYS A 373 -46.88 9.18 -26.08
N CYS A 374 -45.90 9.20 -25.18
CA CYS A 374 -46.19 8.95 -23.77
C CYS A 374 -46.82 10.21 -23.17
N VAL A 375 -48.02 10.08 -22.62
CA VAL A 375 -48.80 11.16 -21.98
C VAL A 375 -48.19 11.50 -20.59
N ALA A 376 -48.52 12.71 -20.11
CA ALA A 376 -47.81 13.52 -19.10
C ALA A 376 -47.52 12.89 -17.72
#